data_AF-A0A241W501-F1
#
_entry.id   AF-A0A241W501-F1
#
_cell.length_a   1.000
_cell.length_b   1.000
_cell.length_c   1.000
_cell.angle_alpha   90.00
_cell.angle_beta   90.00
_cell.angle_gamma   90.00
#
_symmetry.space_group_name_H-M   'P 1'
#
loop_
_entity.id
_entity.type
_entity.pdbx_description
1 polymer ?
#
loop_
_entity_poly.entity_id
_entity_poly.type
_entity_poly.pdbx_seq_one_letter_code
_entity_poly.pdbx_strand_id
1 'polypeptide(L)' 'MKSRITTDLVLDALLMALWRRKPKNKVLIHSDQGSQYTSYEWQTFLKHHNLESSMSRHLRSTLLMP' A
#
# COMPACT_ATOMS: atom_id res chain seq x y z
N MET A 1 -3.61 18.57 11.78
CA MET A 1 -3.12 17.39 11.01
C MET A 1 -4.33 16.68 10.43
N LYS A 2 -4.35 16.31 9.14
CA LYS A 2 -5.47 15.54 8.56
C LYS A 2 -5.51 14.15 9.22
N SER A 3 -6.65 13.76 9.77
CA SER A 3 -6.82 12.49 10.50
C SER A 3 -6.88 11.24 9.60
N ARG A 4 -6.97 11.42 8.28
CA ARG A 4 -7.17 10.35 7.31
C ARG A 4 -5.93 10.15 6.45
N ILE A 5 -5.45 8.92 6.38
CA ILE A 5 -4.45 8.50 5.38
C ILE A 5 -5.14 8.50 4.02
N THR A 6 -4.58 9.23 3.06
CA THR A 6 -5.01 9.26 1.66
C THR A 6 -4.03 8.48 0.79
N THR A 7 -4.47 8.04 -0.39
CA THR A 7 -3.60 7.39 -1.38
C THR A 7 -2.38 8.26 -1.69
N ASP A 8 -2.59 9.55 -1.96
CA ASP A 8 -1.51 10.49 -2.30
C ASP A 8 -0.41 10.53 -1.22
N LEU A 9 -0.81 10.59 0.05
CA LEU A 9 0.14 10.62 1.17
C LEU A 9 1.00 9.36 1.21
N VAL A 10 0.41 8.20 0.95
CA VAL A 10 1.14 6.92 0.91
C VAL A 10 2.08 6.88 -0.31
N LEU A 11 1.61 7.35 -1.47
CA LEU A 11 2.42 7.41 -2.68
C LEU A 11 3.64 8.32 -2.53
N ASP A 12 3.47 9.50 -1.92
CA ASP A 12 4.58 10.41 -1.63
C ASP A 12 5.60 9.77 -0.70
N ALA A 13 5.14 9.08 0.36
CA ALA A 13 6.01 8.37 1.28
C ALA A 13 6.79 7.25 0.57
N LEU A 14 6.12 6.50 -0.31
CA LEU A 14 6.74 5.41 -1.06
C LEU A 14 7.74 5.94 -2.09
N LEU A 15 7.42 7.04 -2.78
CA LEU A 15 8.34 7.70 -3.70
C LEU A 15 9.62 8.16 -2.98
N MET A 16 9.48 8.81 -1.82
CA MET A 16 10.64 9.20 -1.00
C MET A 16 11.48 7.99 -0.59
N ALA A 17 10.85 6.86 -0.24
CA ALA A 17 11.56 5.63 0.11
C ALA A 17 12.33 5.04 -1.08
N LEU A 18 11.74 5.04 -2.28
CA LEU A 18 12.40 4.58 -3.51
C LEU A 18 13.62 5.43 -3.85
N TRP A 19 13.50 6.75 -3.75
CA TRP A 19 14.61 7.67 -4.02
C TRP A 19 15.80 7.46 -3.07
N ARG A 20 15.50 7.16 -1.80
CA ARG A 20 16.53 6.90 -0.78
C ARG A 20 17.18 5.53 -0.95
N ARG A 21 16.41 4.48 -1.27
CA ARG A 21 16.87 3.08 -1.27
C ARG A 21 17.37 2.60 -2.63
N LYS A 22 16.87 3.18 -3.72
CA LYS A 22 17.22 2.84 -5.12
C LYS A 22 17.26 1.32 -5.38
N PRO A 23 16.16 0.60 -5.11
CA PRO A 23 16.14 -0.85 -5.31
C PRO A 23 16.40 -1.20 -6.77
N LYS A 24 17.24 -2.21 -7.01
CA LYS A 24 17.57 -2.70 -8.36
C LYS A 24 16.67 -3.84 -8.83
N ASN A 25 16.09 -4.56 -7.89
CA ASN A 25 15.26 -5.72 -8.13
C ASN A 25 13.80 -5.39 -7.79
N LYS A 26 12.87 -6.25 -8.22
CA LYS A 26 11.47 -6.14 -7.84
C LYS A 26 11.33 -6.18 -6.32
N VAL A 27 10.55 -5.25 -5.76
CA VAL A 27 10.35 -5.16 -4.30
C VAL A 27 8.90 -5.49 -3.95
N LEU A 28 8.73 -6.40 -2.99
CA LEU A 28 7.43 -6.70 -2.41
C LEU A 28 7.09 -5.66 -1.32
N ILE A 29 5.92 -5.04 -1.45
CA ILE A 29 5.35 -4.10 -0.49
C ILE A 29 4.22 -4.81 0.25
N HIS A 30 4.38 -5.00 1.55
CA HIS A 30 3.30 -5.48 2.41
C HIS A 30 2.38 -4.31 2.78
N SER A 31 1.11 -4.44 2.43
CA SER A 31 0.06 -3.45 2.71
C SER A 31 -1.18 -4.13 3.29
N ASP A 32 -2.02 -3.38 3.99
CA ASP A 32 -3.34 -3.85 4.39
C ASP A 32 -4.36 -3.64 3.25
N GLN A 33 -5.64 -3.99 3.48
CA GLN A 33 -6.73 -3.84 2.50
C GLN A 33 -7.46 -2.49 2.57
N GLY A 34 -6.86 -1.48 3.21
CA GLY A 34 -7.41 -0.14 3.25
C GLY A 34 -7.54 0.46 1.85
N SER A 35 -8.54 1.32 1.66
CA SER A 35 -8.85 1.94 0.36
C SER A 35 -7.67 2.65 -0.30
N GLN A 36 -6.73 3.16 0.49
CA GLN A 36 -5.51 3.81 0.03
C GLN A 36 -4.54 2.84 -0.68
N TYR A 37 -4.59 1.55 -0.35
CA TYR A 37 -3.75 0.49 -0.94
C TYR A 37 -4.49 -0.34 -1.98
N THR A 38 -5.79 -0.13 -2.18
CA THR A 38 -6.58 -0.86 -3.20
C THR A 38 -6.99 0.03 -4.37
N SER A 39 -6.60 1.30 -4.37
CA SER A 39 -6.94 2.28 -5.41
C SER A 39 -6.24 1.98 -6.74
N TYR A 40 -6.80 2.53 -7.83
CA TYR A 40 -6.22 2.38 -9.17
C TYR A 40 -4.84 3.06 -9.26
N GLU A 41 -4.73 4.24 -8.65
CA GLU A 41 -3.50 5.03 -8.58
C GLU A 41 -2.40 4.26 -7.86
N TRP A 42 -2.72 3.61 -6.74
CA TRP A 42 -1.80 2.72 -6.03
C TRP A 42 -1.27 1.61 -6.93
N GLN A 43 -2.17 0.85 -7.56
CA GLN A 43 -1.77 -0.29 -8.39
C GLN A 43 -0.94 0.13 -9.60
N THR A 44 -1.25 1.28 -10.18
CA THR A 44 -0.52 1.85 -11.32
C THR A 44 0.88 2.30 -10.89
N PHE A 45 0.99 2.98 -9.75
CA PHE A 45 2.27 3.40 -9.19
C PHE A 45 3.19 2.19 -8.94
N LEU A 46 2.68 1.14 -8.30
CA LEU A 46 3.48 -0.06 -8.01
C LEU A 46 4.05 -0.69 -9.30
N LYS A 47 3.22 -0.83 -10.34
CA LYS A 47 3.65 -1.38 -11.63
C LYS A 47 4.75 -0.53 -12.28
N HIS A 48 4.61 0.79 -12.28
CA HIS A 48 5.61 1.70 -12.87
C HIS A 48 6.95 1.67 -12.14
N HIS A 49 6.95 1.40 -10.84
CA HIS A 49 8.16 1.39 -10.01
C HIS A 49 8.72 -0.01 -9.73
N ASN A 50 8.28 -1.03 -10.49
CA ASN A 50 8.70 -2.43 -10.32
C ASN A 50 8.47 -2.95 -8.88
N LEU A 51 7.31 -2.60 -8.32
CA LEU A 51 6.86 -3.02 -7.00
C LEU A 51 5.69 -3.99 -7.13
N GLU A 52 5.53 -4.86 -6.14
CA GLU A 52 4.43 -5.80 -6.05
C GLU A 52 3.78 -5.69 -4.68
N SER A 53 2.45 -5.58 -4.62
CA SER A 53 1.74 -5.59 -3.34
C SER A 53 1.49 -7.02 -2.87
N SER A 54 1.81 -7.31 -1.62
CA SER A 54 1.28 -8.47 -0.90
C SER A 54 0.34 -7.98 0.18
N MET A 55 -0.93 -8.38 0.10
CA MET A 55 -1.95 -8.00 1.07
C MET A 55 -2.22 -9.15 2.04
N SER A 56 -2.12 -8.86 3.34
CA SER A 56 -2.46 -9.83 4.39
C SER A 56 -3.96 -9.82 4.69
N ARG A 57 -4.52 -10.99 4.99
CA ARG A 57 -5.92 -11.18 5.37
C ARG A 57 -6.05 -10.93 6.87
N HIS A 58 -6.58 -9.78 7.29
CA HIS A 58 -7.07 -9.62 8.66
C HIS A 58 -8.58 -9.83 8.67
N LEU A 59 -8.98 -11.10 8.71
CA LEU A 59 -10.37 -11.49 8.92
C LEU A 59 -10.71 -11.18 10.39
N ARG A 60 -11.24 -9.98 10.68
CA ARG A 60 -12.00 -9.78 11.92
C ARG A 60 -13.35 -10.48 11.77
N SER A 61 -13.32 -11.80 11.81
CA SER A 61 -14.47 -12.60 12.25
C SER A 61 -14.45 -12.59 13.77
N THR A 62 -15.09 -11.59 14.37
CA THR A 62 -15.58 -11.67 15.74
C THR A 62 -16.94 -11.00 15.75
N LEU A 63 -17.94 -11.84 15.50
CA LEU A 63 -19.32 -11.85 16.05
C LEU A 63 -20.31 -12.33 14.98
N LEU A 64 -20.28 -13.64 14.75
CA LEU A 64 -21.54 -14.39 14.80
C LEU A 64 -22.03 -14.34 16.25
N MET A 65 -23.18 -13.70 16.47
CA MET A 65 -24.28 -14.05 17.38
C MET A 65 -25.40 -13.02 17.15
N PRO A 66 -26.69 -13.39 17.15
CA PRO A 66 -27.27 -14.67 17.54
C PRO A 66 -27.45 -15.67 16.38
#